data_AF-A0A6G3XXI3-F1
#
_entry.id   AF-A0A6G3XXI3-F1
#
_cell.length_a   1.000
_cell.length_b   1.000
_cell.length_c   1.000
_cell.angle_alpha   90.00
_cell.angle_beta   90.00
_cell.angle_gamma   90.00
#
_symmetry.space_group_name_H-M   'P 1'
#
loop_
_entity.id
_entity.type
_entity.pdbx_description
1 polymer ?
#
loop_
_entity_poly.entity_id
_entity_poly.type
_entity_poly.pdbx_seq_one_letter_code
_entity_poly.pdbx_strand_id
1 'polypeptide(L)' 'MKKTVTTLADGRELIYYDSADDTVRDAVDHRPLDPVSTSSEIRRDPLLGDAVAIASHRQARTYHP' A
#
# COMPACT_ATOMS: atom_id res chain seq x y z
N MET A 1 -10.72 -26.57 -4.23
CA MET A 1 -10.23 -25.17 -4.18
C MET A 1 -9.72 -24.91 -2.78
N LYS A 2 -8.40 -24.87 -2.63
CA LYS A 2 -7.71 -24.65 -1.37
C LYS A 2 -7.64 -23.15 -1.08
N LYS A 3 -8.02 -22.77 0.14
CA LYS A 3 -7.86 -21.40 0.65
C LYS A 3 -6.63 -21.35 1.56
N THR A 4 -5.70 -20.44 1.29
CA THR A 4 -4.56 -20.19 2.17
C THR A 4 -4.58 -18.72 2.60
N VAL A 5 -4.40 -18.46 3.88
CA VAL A 5 -4.35 -17.10 4.45
C VAL A 5 -2.94 -16.80 4.91
N THR A 6 -2.41 -15.65 4.50
CA THR A 6 -1.16 -15.08 4.99
C THR A 6 -1.34 -13.58 5.25
N THR A 7 -0.27 -12.88 5.59
CA THR A 7 -0.27 -11.45 5.92
C THR A 7 0.61 -10.66 4.95
N LEU A 8 0.10 -9.49 4.53
CA LEU A 8 0.91 -8.45 3.89
C LEU A 8 1.84 -7.79 4.91
N ALA A 9 2.84 -7.04 4.43
CA ALA A 9 3.82 -6.36 5.26
C ALA A 9 3.17 -5.42 6.29
N ASP A 10 2.05 -4.78 5.93
CA ASP A 10 1.27 -3.89 6.79
C ASP A 10 0.24 -4.61 7.69
N GLY A 11 0.28 -5.94 7.74
CA GLY A 11 -0.56 -6.77 8.62
C GLY A 11 -1.96 -7.07 8.08
N ARG A 12 -2.34 -6.57 6.90
CA ARG A 12 -3.59 -6.96 6.25
C ARG A 12 -3.55 -8.41 5.78
N GLU A 13 -4.71 -9.07 5.73
CA GLU A 13 -4.81 -10.43 5.18
C GLU A 13 -4.58 -10.46 3.67
N LEU A 14 -3.84 -11.47 3.22
CA LEU A 14 -3.71 -11.88 1.84
C LEU A 14 -4.27 -13.31 1.71
N ILE A 15 -5.26 -13.48 0.85
CA ILE A 15 -5.98 -14.75 0.70
C ILE A 15 -5.71 -15.31 -0.70
N TYR A 16 -5.12 -16.49 -0.76
CA TYR A 16 -4.95 -17.26 -1.99
C TYR A 16 -6.08 -18.26 -2.15
N TYR A 17 -6.54 -18.41 -3.40
CA TYR A 17 -7.47 -19.45 -3.83
C TYR A 17 -6.81 -20.29 -4.93
N ASP A 18 -6.44 -21.52 -4.60
CA ASP A 18 -5.76 -22.43 -5.52
C ASP A 18 -6.73 -23.54 -5.97
N SER A 19 -6.69 -23.90 -7.25
CA SER A 19 -7.52 -25.00 -7.79
C SER A 19 -7.04 -26.37 -7.32
N ALA A 20 -5.72 -26.54 -7.13
CA ALA A 20 -5.06 -27.76 -6.66
C ALA A 20 -4.66 -27.65 -5.18
N ASP A 21 -4.70 -28.78 -4.47
CA ASP A 21 -4.48 -28.80 -3.01
C ASP A 21 -2.99 -28.91 -2.62
N ASP A 22 -2.12 -29.27 -3.56
CA ASP A 22 -0.67 -29.42 -3.39
C ASP A 22 0.11 -28.09 -3.46
N THR A 23 -0.54 -27.00 -3.88
CA THR A 23 0.10 -25.68 -3.95
C THR A 23 0.43 -25.14 -2.56
N VAL A 24 1.69 -24.79 -2.32
CA VAL A 24 2.17 -24.21 -1.06
C VAL A 24 2.29 -22.70 -1.20
N ARG A 25 1.76 -21.96 -0.21
CA ARG A 25 1.79 -20.49 -0.14
C ARG A 25 2.36 -20.06 1.21
N ASP A 26 3.69 -20.04 1.33
CA ASP A 26 4.43 -19.72 2.56
C ASP A 26 5.34 -18.48 2.42
N ALA A 27 5.27 -17.78 1.29
CA ALA A 27 6.03 -16.58 1.03
C ALA A 27 5.69 -15.46 2.04
N VAL A 28 6.73 -14.86 2.61
CA VAL A 28 6.64 -13.71 3.53
C VAL A 28 6.76 -12.41 2.72
N ASP A 29 5.90 -11.44 3.02
CA ASP A 29 5.98 -10.11 2.42
C ASP A 29 7.09 -9.27 3.07
N HIS A 30 8.16 -9.03 2.31
CA HIS A 30 9.34 -8.29 2.76
C HIS A 30 9.38 -6.82 2.30
N ARG A 31 8.26 -6.28 1.77
CA ARG A 31 8.23 -4.88 1.33
C ARG A 31 8.50 -3.95 2.52
N PRO A 32 9.36 -2.92 2.35
CA PRO A 32 9.61 -1.96 3.41
C PRO A 32 8.35 -1.16 3.71
N LEU A 33 8.10 -0.92 4.99
CA LEU A 33 7.08 0.01 5.46
C LEU A 33 7.76 1.31 5.85
N ASP A 34 7.71 2.28 4.94
CA ASP A 34 8.16 3.63 5.27
C ASP A 34 7.30 4.21 6.40
N PRO A 35 7.89 5.06 7.28
CA PRO A 35 7.14 5.72 8.32
C PRO A 35 5.95 6.50 7.74
N VAL A 36 4.78 6.36 8.37
CA VAL A 36 3.61 7.14 8.00
C VAL A 36 3.84 8.60 8.41
N SER A 37 4.13 9.46 7.45
CA SER A 37 3.98 10.91 7.61
C SER A 37 2.55 11.30 7.21
N THR A 38 1.92 12.26 7.89
CA THR A 38 0.60 12.78 7.51
C THR A 38 0.63 14.28 7.20
N SER A 39 1.84 14.86 7.08
CA SER A 39 1.98 16.27 6.80
C SER A 39 1.49 16.61 5.39
N SER A 40 0.74 17.70 5.29
CA SER A 40 0.40 18.36 4.04
C SER A 40 0.90 19.79 4.11
N GLU A 41 1.16 20.39 2.95
CA GLU A 41 1.55 21.79 2.85
C GLU A 41 0.79 22.47 1.70
N ILE A 42 0.70 23.80 1.77
CA ILE A 42 0.23 24.64 0.67
C ILE A 42 1.43 25.43 0.15
N ARG A 43 1.71 25.32 -1.16
CA ARG A 43 2.73 26.12 -1.84
C ARG A 43 2.08 27.07 -2.83
N ARG A 44 2.72 28.21 -3.09
CA ARG A 44 2.24 29.17 -4.09
C ARG A 44 2.95 28.93 -5.43
N ASP A 45 2.18 28.81 -6.49
CA ASP A 45 2.72 28.81 -7.85
C ASP A 45 3.18 30.24 -8.23
N PRO A 46 4.46 30.48 -8.54
CA PRO A 46 4.96 31.81 -8.86
C PRO A 46 4.56 32.31 -10.25
N LEU A 47 4.18 31.42 -11.18
CA LEU A 47 3.78 31.76 -12.54
C LEU A 47 2.29 32.12 -12.60
N LEU A 48 1.45 31.28 -11.99
CA LEU A 48 -0.01 31.41 -12.04
C LEU A 48 -0.59 32.14 -10.82
N GLY A 49 0.16 32.17 -9.71
CA GLY A 49 -0.29 32.78 -8.45
C GLY A 49 -1.22 31.89 -7.62
N ASP A 50 -1.48 30.67 -8.06
CA ASP A 50 -2.40 29.71 -7.43
C ASP A 50 -1.84 29.12 -6.14
N ALA A 51 -2.76 28.70 -5.25
CA ALA A 51 -2.44 27.91 -4.07
C ALA A 51 -2.52 26.41 -4.41
N VAL A 52 -1.42 25.69 -4.23
CA VAL A 52 -1.30 24.26 -4.56
C VAL A 52 -1.18 23.46 -3.28
N ALA A 53 -2.11 22.52 -3.06
CA ALA A 53 -2.04 21.57 -1.96
C ALA A 53 -1.13 20.40 -2.32
N ILE A 54 -0.16 20.12 -1.45
CA ILE A 54 0.78 18.99 -1.58
C ILE A 54 0.50 18.02 -0.44
N ALA A 55 0.03 16.83 -0.81
CA ALA A 55 -0.26 15.73 0.10
C ALA A 55 0.61 14.50 -0.24
N SER A 56 1.94 14.67 -0.20
CA SER A 56 2.93 13.65 -0.59
C SER A 56 2.75 12.32 0.13
N HIS A 57 2.30 12.37 1.39
CA HIS A 57 1.98 11.19 2.18
C HIS A 57 0.88 10.29 1.59
N ARG A 58 0.10 10.77 0.61
CA ARG A 58 -0.90 9.95 -0.09
C ARG A 58 -0.29 8.98 -1.11
N GLN A 59 0.95 9.22 -1.54
CA GLN A 59 1.60 8.42 -2.59
C GLN A 59 1.93 7.00 -2.13
N ALA A 60 2.23 6.81 -0.85
CA ALA A 60 2.56 5.49 -0.28
C ALA A 60 1.32 4.69 0.17
N ARG A 61 0.10 5.21 -0.04
CA ARG A 61 -1.12 4.49 0.34
C ARG A 61 -1.33 3.31 -0.60
N THR A 62 -1.55 2.11 -0.05
CA THR A 62 -1.96 0.95 -0.84
C THR A 62 -3.20 1.29 -1.68
N TYR A 63 -3.11 1.06 -2.99
CA TYR A 63 -4.20 1.28 -3.93
C TYR A 63 -4.87 -0.04 -4.27
N HIS A 64 -6.11 -0.21 -3.79
CA HIS A 64 -6.94 -1.41 -3.86
C HIS A 64 -6.30 -2.70 -3.24
N PRO A 65 -7.12 -3.62 -2.71
CA PRO A 65 -6.75 -5.02 -2.53
C PRO A 65 -6.93 -5.84 -3.81
#